data_AF-A0ABC8WLD4-F1
#
_entry.id   AF-A0ABC8WLD4-F1
#
_cell.length_a   1.000
_cell.length_b   1.000
_cell.length_c   1.000
_cell.angle_alpha   90.00
_cell.angle_beta   90.00
_cell.angle_gamma   90.00
#
_symmetry.space_group_name_H-M   'P 1'
#
loop_
_entity.id
_entity.type
_entity.pdbx_description
1 polymer ?
#
loop_
_entity_poly.entity_id
_entity_poly.type
_entity_poly.pdbx_seq_one_letter_code
_entity_poly.pdbx_strand_id
1 'polypeptide(L)'
;MEAMDQEAKLVENGQGHKRSDLDLEKAAGQVLQGGDAKRPRECDNADHRSAMEMDEEEDEDMEPERCFEIHRKSWLKMHGKNGANPFDAETQYPPMRLTDVPMLPAIAGPADTMEIFFVKVTQITSELQWPLDVHGIVAVRDSLDWKRNYLFRRGRDDCQTLTSQDSLLELTGPSRAILLWDEPVFEIDLKVKTKGSSSSDDDKILCLDFFGYNNISYKGRLSYTTTEEISSKCSTVEVRFAHLKCSVEATITAHISKGSGNFSARLTACNTSIGEDVVLLDTRGQAVSVDKDGEVTLQRRVVVVEERAKLILGIKAQLGDAVNGSTKLEKKFGFEAKSALRNEGYFHIGSSSLHMVVAWSLLP
;
A
#
# COMPACT_ATOMS: atom_id res chain seq x y z
N MET A 1 -7.49 -70.44 30.85
CA MET A 1 -8.82 -70.27 30.24
C MET A 1 -8.60 -69.32 29.07
N GLU A 2 -7.89 -69.78 28.04
CA GLU A 2 -8.44 -70.44 26.82
C GLU A 2 -9.37 -69.47 26.09
N ALA A 3 -8.94 -68.72 25.06
CA ALA A 3 -8.51 -69.09 23.71
C ALA A 3 -9.67 -69.47 22.76
N MET A 4 -9.71 -68.77 21.61
CA MET A 4 -10.03 -69.21 20.23
C MET A 4 -10.84 -68.13 19.48
N ASP A 5 -10.27 -67.38 18.53
CA ASP A 5 -9.92 -67.72 17.13
C ASP A 5 -11.11 -68.03 16.21
N GLN A 6 -11.23 -67.25 15.13
CA GLN A 6 -11.04 -67.80 13.77
C GLN A 6 -10.83 -66.72 12.69
N GLU A 7 -9.70 -66.87 11.99
CA GLU A 7 -9.36 -66.37 10.65
C GLU A 7 -10.20 -67.01 9.53
N ALA A 8 -10.29 -66.32 8.38
CA ALA A 8 -10.02 -66.84 7.02
C ALA A 8 -9.88 -65.61 6.07
N LYS A 9 -8.72 -65.18 5.57
CA LYS A 9 -7.80 -65.71 4.53
C LYS A 9 -8.45 -66.15 3.21
N LEU A 10 -8.04 -65.52 2.10
CA LEU A 10 -7.17 -66.09 1.03
C LEU A 10 -6.90 -64.98 -0.04
N VAL A 11 -5.65 -64.50 -0.17
CA VAL A 11 -4.61 -64.84 -1.20
C VAL A 11 -4.65 -63.87 -2.40
N GLU A 12 -3.75 -62.88 -2.49
CA GLU A 12 -2.36 -62.90 -2.98
C GLU A 12 -2.15 -63.46 -4.40
N ASN A 13 -1.67 -62.60 -5.30
CA ASN A 13 -0.49 -62.92 -6.10
C ASN A 13 0.19 -61.64 -6.59
N GLY A 14 1.44 -61.45 -6.16
CA GLY A 14 2.30 -60.35 -6.56
C GLY A 14 3.27 -60.73 -7.67
N GLN A 15 3.97 -59.70 -8.18
CA GLN A 15 5.29 -59.64 -8.83
C GLN A 15 5.32 -58.23 -9.44
N GLY A 16 6.11 -57.24 -9.02
CA GLY A 16 7.45 -57.25 -8.44
C GLY A 16 8.48 -57.19 -9.58
N HIS A 17 9.01 -56.01 -9.91
CA HIS A 17 10.46 -55.76 -10.08
C HIS A 17 10.81 -54.29 -10.40
N LYS A 18 12.03 -53.95 -10.00
CA LYS A 18 12.66 -52.63 -9.78
C LYS A 18 13.29 -52.01 -11.05
N ARG A 19 13.42 -50.67 -10.98
CA ARG A 19 14.52 -49.77 -11.46
C ARG A 19 14.90 -49.78 -12.95
N SER A 20 14.93 -48.59 -13.56
CA SER A 20 16.18 -47.79 -13.74
C SER A 20 15.91 -46.51 -14.55
N ASP A 21 16.56 -45.41 -14.14
CA ASP A 21 16.80 -44.21 -14.94
C ASP A 21 17.50 -44.54 -16.27
N LEU A 22 17.34 -43.68 -17.29
CA LEU A 22 18.40 -43.26 -18.24
C LEU A 22 17.85 -42.18 -19.20
N ASP A 23 18.50 -41.02 -19.16
CA ASP A 23 18.51 -39.99 -20.22
C ASP A 23 19.08 -40.56 -21.53
N LEU A 24 18.69 -40.00 -22.69
CA LEU A 24 19.61 -39.71 -23.80
C LEU A 24 18.96 -38.88 -24.94
N GLU A 25 19.80 -37.98 -25.42
CA GLU A 25 19.66 -36.95 -26.45
C GLU A 25 19.34 -37.42 -27.89
N LYS A 26 18.62 -36.55 -28.62
CA LYS A 26 18.98 -35.94 -29.93
C LYS A 26 19.30 -36.85 -31.13
N ALA A 27 18.49 -36.75 -32.19
CA ALA A 27 18.99 -36.70 -33.58
C ALA A 27 17.91 -36.19 -34.55
N ALA A 28 18.37 -35.39 -35.52
CA ALA A 28 17.61 -34.66 -36.52
C ALA A 28 17.51 -35.41 -37.86
N GLY A 29 16.58 -34.92 -38.71
CA GLY A 29 16.60 -35.05 -40.17
C GLY A 29 15.63 -36.08 -40.75
N GLN A 30 14.98 -35.90 -41.89
CA GLN A 30 14.95 -34.79 -42.85
C GLN A 30 13.94 -35.18 -43.98
N VAL A 31 13.18 -34.18 -44.49
CA VAL A 31 12.63 -33.94 -45.86
C VAL A 31 11.72 -35.00 -46.56
N LEU A 32 10.54 -34.70 -47.17
CA LEU A 32 10.19 -34.08 -48.49
C LEU A 32 8.65 -34.29 -48.68
N GLN A 33 7.82 -33.56 -49.45
CA GLN A 33 7.87 -32.37 -50.31
C GLN A 33 6.47 -32.14 -50.95
N GLY A 34 6.13 -30.89 -51.32
CA GLY A 34 5.13 -30.55 -52.36
C GLY A 34 3.93 -29.73 -51.86
N GLY A 35 3.55 -28.56 -52.41
CA GLY A 35 4.05 -27.80 -53.55
C GLY A 35 3.32 -26.43 -53.67
N ASP A 36 3.98 -25.50 -54.37
CA ASP A 36 3.62 -24.14 -54.86
C ASP A 36 2.26 -24.03 -55.59
N ALA A 37 1.64 -22.88 -55.93
CA ALA A 37 1.73 -21.44 -55.64
C ALA A 37 0.60 -20.72 -56.44
N LYS A 38 0.11 -19.56 -55.98
CA LYS A 38 -0.35 -18.33 -56.74
C LYS A 38 -1.57 -17.60 -56.11
N ARG A 39 -1.27 -16.56 -55.31
CA ARG A 39 -1.59 -15.10 -55.37
C ARG A 39 -2.91 -14.54 -56.00
N PRO A 40 -3.31 -13.29 -55.62
CA PRO A 40 -4.62 -12.95 -55.02
C PRO A 40 -5.41 -11.82 -55.74
N ARG A 41 -6.55 -11.40 -55.17
CA ARG A 41 -7.29 -10.10 -55.19
C ARG A 41 -8.77 -10.40 -54.88
N GLU A 42 -9.60 -9.62 -54.20
CA GLU A 42 -9.62 -8.30 -53.59
C GLU A 42 -10.89 -8.34 -52.71
N CYS A 43 -10.83 -7.88 -51.46
CA CYS A 43 -12.03 -7.47 -50.74
C CYS A 43 -11.59 -6.37 -49.78
N ASP A 44 -11.94 -5.15 -50.16
CA ASP A 44 -11.87 -3.95 -49.35
C ASP A 44 -12.55 -4.20 -48.01
N ASN A 45 -11.83 -3.91 -46.92
CA ASN A 45 -12.47 -3.47 -45.69
C ASN A 45 -11.59 -2.37 -45.11
N ALA A 46 -12.14 -1.16 -45.18
CA ALA A 46 -11.68 -0.03 -44.41
C ALA A 46 -11.76 -0.38 -42.92
N ASP A 47 -10.60 -0.52 -42.28
CA ASP A 47 -10.51 -0.61 -40.83
C ASP A 47 -9.38 0.33 -40.40
N HIS A 48 -9.79 1.47 -39.85
CA HIS A 48 -8.91 2.47 -39.27
C HIS A 48 -8.21 1.90 -38.03
N ARG A 49 -7.15 1.11 -38.24
CA ARG A 49 -6.09 0.96 -37.25
C ARG A 49 -5.19 2.17 -37.35
N SER A 50 -5.45 3.18 -36.52
CA SER A 50 -4.38 4.09 -36.11
C SER A 50 -3.46 3.27 -35.22
N ALA A 51 -2.51 2.58 -35.84
CA ALA A 51 -1.29 2.19 -35.17
C ALA A 51 -0.66 3.51 -34.73
N MET A 52 -0.58 3.73 -33.41
CA MET A 52 0.35 4.71 -32.87
C MET A 52 1.73 4.23 -33.33
N GLU A 53 2.30 4.91 -34.31
CA GLU A 53 3.74 4.86 -34.53
C GLU A 53 4.36 5.36 -33.22
N MET A 54 4.77 4.41 -32.37
CA MET A 54 5.81 4.71 -31.41
C MET A 54 7.05 4.87 -32.27
N ASP A 55 7.46 6.11 -32.50
CA ASP A 55 8.85 6.36 -32.84
C ASP A 55 9.65 5.69 -31.72
N GLU A 56 10.37 4.62 -32.07
CA GLU A 56 11.47 4.08 -31.28
C GLU A 56 12.60 5.12 -31.33
N GLU A 57 12.35 6.30 -30.75
CA GLU A 57 13.42 7.22 -30.38
C GLU A 57 14.19 6.53 -29.25
N GLU A 58 15.51 6.47 -29.44
CA GLU A 58 16.50 5.85 -28.56
C GLU A 58 16.17 6.06 -27.06
N ASP A 59 16.30 5.01 -26.25
CA ASP A 59 16.21 5.01 -24.78
C ASP A 59 17.35 5.86 -24.15
N GLU A 60 17.52 7.11 -24.58
CA GLU A 60 18.43 8.10 -24.01
C GLU A 60 17.66 8.97 -22.99
N ASP A 61 17.98 8.78 -21.71
CA ASP A 61 17.84 9.71 -20.57
C ASP A 61 16.70 10.76 -20.69
N MET A 62 15.45 10.29 -20.81
CA MET A 62 14.31 11.18 -20.82
C MET A 62 14.15 11.85 -19.43
N GLU A 63 14.19 13.19 -19.40
CA GLU A 63 14.06 13.95 -18.15
C GLU A 63 12.79 13.54 -17.36
N PRO A 64 12.87 13.38 -16.02
CA PRO A 64 11.75 12.89 -15.19
C PRO A 64 10.44 13.65 -15.39
N GLU A 65 10.53 14.98 -15.59
CA GLU A 65 9.38 15.84 -15.88
C GLU A 65 8.66 15.46 -17.16
N ARG A 66 9.41 15.07 -18.21
CA ARG A 66 8.83 14.65 -19.49
C ARG A 66 8.14 13.30 -19.34
N CYS A 67 8.75 12.34 -18.65
CA CYS A 67 8.13 11.05 -18.32
C CYS A 67 6.82 11.22 -17.54
N PHE A 68 6.85 12.03 -16.49
CA PHE A 68 5.68 12.27 -15.65
C PHE A 68 4.57 13.03 -16.41
N GLU A 69 4.90 13.95 -17.31
CA GLU A 69 3.93 14.65 -18.14
C GLU A 69 3.31 13.72 -19.21
N ILE A 70 4.05 12.74 -19.73
CA ILE A 70 3.49 11.69 -20.60
C ILE A 70 2.47 10.86 -19.83
N HIS A 71 2.80 10.43 -18.60
CA HIS A 71 1.85 9.74 -17.72
C HIS A 71 0.59 10.56 -17.49
N ARG A 72 0.74 11.83 -17.13
CA ARG A 72 -0.40 12.75 -16.94
C ARG A 72 -1.30 12.84 -18.17
N LYS A 73 -0.71 13.01 -19.36
CA LYS A 73 -1.47 13.08 -20.62
C LYS A 73 -2.18 11.76 -20.94
N SER A 74 -1.50 10.63 -20.72
CA SER A 74 -2.08 9.29 -20.88
C SER A 74 -3.27 9.10 -19.95
N TRP A 75 -3.12 9.43 -18.67
CA TRP A 75 -4.20 9.35 -17.70
C TRP A 75 -5.37 10.26 -18.07
N LEU A 76 -5.11 11.51 -18.50
CA LEU A 76 -6.17 12.44 -18.91
C LEU A 76 -6.96 11.93 -20.12
N LYS A 77 -6.27 11.28 -21.08
CA LYS A 77 -6.90 10.65 -22.24
C LYS A 77 -7.83 9.51 -21.82
N MET A 78 -7.44 8.70 -20.84
CA MET A 78 -8.18 7.52 -20.40
C MET A 78 -9.30 7.85 -19.40
N HIS A 79 -9.04 8.74 -18.44
CA HIS A 79 -9.88 8.93 -17.24
C HIS A 79 -10.33 10.38 -17.02
N GLY A 80 -9.81 11.34 -17.80
CA GLY A 80 -10.11 12.77 -17.63
C GLY A 80 -11.55 13.17 -17.96
N LYS A 81 -12.30 12.31 -18.68
CA LYS A 81 -13.73 12.51 -19.03
C LYS A 81 -14.02 13.92 -19.56
N ASN A 82 -13.30 14.37 -20.58
CA ASN A 82 -13.43 15.71 -21.17
C ASN A 82 -13.32 16.87 -20.15
N GLY A 83 -12.46 16.72 -19.14
CA GLY A 83 -12.22 17.74 -18.11
C GLY A 83 -13.11 17.60 -16.86
N ALA A 84 -14.06 16.66 -16.83
CA ALA A 84 -14.88 16.41 -15.65
C ALA A 84 -14.09 15.74 -14.49
N ASN A 85 -12.95 15.13 -14.80
CA ASN A 85 -12.06 14.52 -13.81
C ASN A 85 -10.65 15.11 -13.93
N PRO A 86 -10.34 16.16 -13.15
CA PRO A 86 -9.00 16.74 -13.12
C PRO A 86 -7.95 15.69 -12.74
N PHE A 87 -6.72 15.82 -13.26
CA PHE A 87 -5.64 14.89 -12.95
C PHE A 87 -5.33 14.87 -11.45
N ASP A 88 -5.34 16.03 -10.80
CA ASP A 88 -5.09 16.20 -9.37
C ASP A 88 -6.32 15.92 -8.49
N ALA A 89 -7.43 15.42 -9.05
CA ALA A 89 -8.60 15.08 -8.28
C ALA A 89 -8.28 14.01 -7.23
N GLU A 90 -8.74 14.28 -6.00
CA GLU A 90 -8.66 13.37 -4.86
C GLU A 90 -9.84 12.41 -4.83
N THR A 91 -9.61 11.19 -4.34
CA THR A 91 -10.69 10.21 -4.14
C THR A 91 -11.80 10.80 -3.27
N GLN A 92 -13.04 10.60 -3.70
CA GLN A 92 -14.23 11.10 -2.98
C GLN A 92 -14.93 9.98 -2.21
N TYR A 93 -14.39 8.77 -2.25
CA TYR A 93 -14.90 7.65 -1.47
C TYR A 93 -14.44 7.82 -0.01
N PRO A 94 -15.37 8.01 0.93
CA PRO A 94 -15.00 8.03 2.34
C PRO A 94 -14.62 6.61 2.78
N PRO A 95 -13.89 6.47 3.91
CA PRO A 95 -13.75 5.19 4.58
C PRO A 95 -15.07 4.79 5.25
N MET A 96 -15.14 3.58 5.82
CA MET A 96 -16.25 3.07 6.64
C MET A 96 -17.61 2.99 5.93
N ARG A 97 -17.64 2.99 4.60
CA ARG A 97 -18.90 3.11 3.82
C ARG A 97 -19.94 2.07 4.16
N LEU A 98 -19.50 0.85 4.49
CA LEU A 98 -20.34 -0.30 4.75
C LEU A 98 -20.34 -0.69 6.23
N THR A 99 -19.84 0.17 7.13
CA THR A 99 -19.77 -0.14 8.57
C THR A 99 -21.15 -0.16 9.24
N ASP A 100 -21.99 0.84 8.95
CA ASP A 100 -23.29 1.06 9.64
C ASP A 100 -24.51 0.85 8.74
N VAL A 101 -24.31 0.21 7.58
CA VAL A 101 -25.43 0.00 6.65
C VAL A 101 -26.40 -1.03 7.22
N PRO A 102 -27.73 -0.78 7.16
CA PRO A 102 -28.73 -1.72 7.69
C PRO A 102 -28.65 -3.10 7.03
N MET A 103 -28.32 -3.14 5.74
CA MET A 103 -28.07 -4.36 4.98
C MET A 103 -26.87 -4.14 4.06
N LEU A 104 -25.92 -5.08 4.10
CA LEU A 104 -24.76 -5.06 3.23
C LEU A 104 -25.16 -5.34 1.77
N PRO A 105 -24.63 -4.59 0.78
CA PRO A 105 -24.83 -4.90 -0.63
C PRO A 105 -24.33 -6.32 -0.95
N ALA A 106 -25.03 -7.03 -1.84
CA ALA A 106 -24.64 -8.40 -2.22
C ALA A 106 -23.27 -8.49 -2.92
N ILE A 107 -22.81 -7.39 -3.51
CA ILE A 107 -21.50 -7.30 -4.17
C ILE A 107 -20.36 -6.99 -3.18
N ALA A 108 -20.70 -6.56 -1.96
CA ALA A 108 -19.69 -6.19 -0.99
C ALA A 108 -19.02 -7.43 -0.41
N GLY A 109 -17.70 -7.40 -0.33
CA GLY A 109 -16.91 -8.52 0.16
C GLY A 109 -15.52 -8.10 0.61
N PRO A 110 -14.77 -9.01 1.25
CA PRO A 110 -13.33 -8.86 1.35
C PRO A 110 -12.72 -8.85 -0.05
N ALA A 111 -11.69 -8.03 -0.26
CA ALA A 111 -11.00 -7.92 -1.54
C ALA A 111 -9.49 -7.93 -1.34
N ASP A 112 -8.74 -8.08 -2.43
CA ASP A 112 -7.30 -7.87 -2.37
C ASP A 112 -7.01 -6.38 -2.23
N THR A 113 -6.16 -6.01 -1.29
CA THR A 113 -5.85 -4.61 -0.97
C THR A 113 -4.37 -4.37 -0.74
N MET A 114 -4.00 -3.09 -0.76
CA MET A 114 -2.66 -2.65 -0.41
C MET A 114 -2.62 -1.96 0.96
N GLU A 115 -1.67 -2.37 1.82
CA GLU A 115 -1.33 -1.67 3.06
C GLU A 115 0.02 -0.96 2.89
N ILE A 116 0.10 0.34 3.18
CA ILE A 116 1.34 1.11 3.06
C ILE A 116 1.99 1.20 4.44
N PHE A 117 3.24 0.79 4.58
CA PHE A 117 3.97 0.90 5.84
C PHE A 117 4.72 2.23 5.93
N PHE A 118 5.57 2.51 4.96
CA PHE A 118 6.35 3.75 4.93
C PHE A 118 6.79 4.17 3.53
N VAL A 119 7.16 5.45 3.45
CA VAL A 119 7.98 6.00 2.37
C VAL A 119 9.22 6.62 3.00
N LYS A 120 10.40 6.27 2.50
CA LYS A 120 11.68 6.63 3.11
C LYS A 120 12.66 7.14 2.06
N VAL A 121 13.35 8.24 2.35
CA VAL A 121 14.53 8.63 1.57
C VAL A 121 15.73 7.86 2.09
N THR A 122 16.28 6.95 1.30
CA THR A 122 17.36 6.04 1.74
C THR A 122 18.74 6.57 1.40
N GLN A 123 18.87 7.24 0.25
CA GLN A 123 20.14 7.76 -0.25
C GLN A 123 19.94 9.15 -0.85
N ILE A 124 20.97 9.99 -0.75
CA ILE A 124 21.05 11.27 -1.47
C ILE A 124 22.43 11.41 -2.09
N THR A 125 22.51 12.09 -3.24
CA THR A 125 23.80 12.44 -3.86
C THR A 125 24.33 13.76 -3.31
N SER A 126 25.54 14.15 -3.72
CA SER A 126 26.18 15.42 -3.30
C SER A 126 25.40 16.69 -3.70
N GLU A 127 24.39 16.57 -4.56
CA GLU A 127 23.53 17.69 -4.96
C GLU A 127 22.55 18.11 -3.86
N LEU A 128 22.28 17.23 -2.90
CA LEU A 128 21.43 17.47 -1.74
C LEU A 128 22.25 17.32 -0.44
N GLN A 129 21.82 18.01 0.61
CA GLN A 129 22.48 17.94 1.91
C GLN A 129 21.44 17.87 3.03
N TRP A 130 21.62 16.90 3.93
CA TRP A 130 20.81 16.82 5.15
C TRP A 130 21.03 18.06 6.05
N PRO A 131 19.99 18.53 6.76
CA PRO A 131 18.59 18.10 6.68
C PRO A 131 17.88 18.64 5.43
N LEU A 132 16.87 17.90 4.95
CA LEU A 132 16.06 18.25 3.78
C LEU A 132 14.70 18.78 4.22
N ASP A 133 14.31 19.95 3.73
CA ASP A 133 12.95 20.47 3.90
C ASP A 133 12.08 20.02 2.72
N VAL A 134 11.40 18.89 2.89
CA VAL A 134 10.68 18.19 1.82
C VAL A 134 9.22 18.63 1.74
N HIS A 135 8.75 18.92 0.54
CA HIS A 135 7.34 19.16 0.22
C HIS A 135 6.93 18.44 -1.06
N GLY A 136 5.64 18.41 -1.36
CA GLY A 136 5.08 17.72 -2.51
C GLY A 136 4.11 16.62 -2.10
N ILE A 137 3.99 15.59 -2.93
CA ILE A 137 2.99 14.54 -2.80
C ILE A 137 3.56 13.13 -2.99
N VAL A 138 2.93 12.19 -2.31
CA VAL A 138 2.93 10.77 -2.66
C VAL A 138 1.48 10.32 -2.67
N ALA A 139 1.03 9.70 -3.76
CA ALA A 139 -0.35 9.24 -3.88
C ALA A 139 -0.41 7.89 -4.61
N VAL A 140 -1.51 7.17 -4.40
CA VAL A 140 -1.83 5.95 -5.14
C VAL A 140 -3.16 6.14 -5.84
N ARG A 141 -3.26 5.71 -7.09
CA ARG A 141 -4.52 5.55 -7.82
C ARG A 141 -4.84 4.08 -7.92
N ASP A 142 -6.10 3.73 -7.72
CA ASP A 142 -6.62 2.41 -8.04
C ASP A 142 -7.86 2.53 -8.93
N SER A 143 -8.40 1.39 -9.34
CA SER A 143 -9.51 1.35 -10.27
C SER A 143 -10.88 1.66 -9.68
N LEU A 144 -10.96 1.96 -8.38
CA LEU A 144 -12.22 2.35 -7.74
C LEU A 144 -12.76 3.66 -8.33
N ASP A 145 -11.88 4.64 -8.49
CA ASP A 145 -12.22 5.94 -9.07
C ASP A 145 -11.10 6.61 -9.88
N TRP A 146 -9.93 5.98 -9.97
CA TRP A 146 -8.74 6.48 -10.67
C TRP A 146 -8.22 7.82 -10.13
N LYS A 147 -8.71 8.27 -8.98
CA LYS A 147 -8.32 9.54 -8.34
C LYS A 147 -7.18 9.30 -7.35
N ARG A 148 -6.49 10.37 -6.96
CA ARG A 148 -5.40 10.28 -5.99
C ARG A 148 -5.94 9.94 -4.61
N ASN A 149 -5.47 8.83 -4.06
CA ASN A 149 -5.54 8.52 -2.65
C ASN A 149 -4.18 8.89 -2.05
N TYR A 150 -4.10 10.06 -1.43
CA TYR A 150 -2.83 10.64 -1.00
C TYR A 150 -2.30 9.94 0.24
N LEU A 151 -1.02 9.56 0.19
CA LEU A 151 -0.25 9.01 1.29
C LEU A 151 0.51 10.09 2.04
N PHE A 152 1.07 11.06 1.29
CA PHE A 152 1.78 12.23 1.79
C PHE A 152 1.35 13.46 0.98
N ARG A 153 1.12 14.60 1.63
CA ARG A 153 0.81 15.86 0.96
C ARG A 153 1.21 17.02 1.86
N ARG A 154 2.28 17.73 1.48
CA ARG A 154 2.73 18.94 2.19
C ARG A 154 3.02 20.04 1.18
N GLY A 155 2.59 21.25 1.50
CA GLY A 155 2.91 22.44 0.71
C GLY A 155 4.32 22.95 1.05
N ARG A 156 4.85 23.84 0.19
CA ARG A 156 6.16 24.47 0.38
C ARG A 156 6.29 25.29 1.67
N ASP A 157 5.18 25.78 2.20
CA ASP A 157 5.13 26.54 3.45
C ASP A 157 5.00 25.65 4.70
N ASP A 158 4.77 24.35 4.52
CA ASP A 158 4.62 23.33 5.57
C ASP A 158 5.51 22.10 5.25
N CYS A 159 6.76 22.34 4.90
CA CYS A 159 7.74 21.28 4.63
C CYS A 159 7.91 20.35 5.83
N GLN A 160 8.14 19.06 5.56
CA GLN A 160 8.68 18.15 6.55
C GLN A 160 10.21 18.17 6.50
N THR A 161 10.85 18.47 7.62
CA THR A 161 12.31 18.34 7.72
C THR A 161 12.69 16.87 7.94
N LEU A 162 13.45 16.31 7.01
CA LEU A 162 14.04 14.98 7.09
C LEU A 162 15.53 15.08 7.46
N THR A 163 16.02 14.10 8.21
CA THR A 163 17.43 13.99 8.63
C THR A 163 17.99 12.63 8.21
N SER A 164 19.31 12.45 8.27
CA SER A 164 19.91 11.15 7.99
C SER A 164 19.54 10.07 9.03
N GLN A 165 19.11 10.47 10.22
CA GLN A 165 18.63 9.56 11.28
C GLN A 165 17.12 9.30 11.20
N ASP A 166 16.35 10.25 10.66
CA ASP A 166 14.90 10.18 10.51
C ASP A 166 14.51 10.71 9.12
N SER A 167 14.51 9.79 8.15
CA SER A 167 14.26 10.05 6.73
C SER A 167 12.93 9.49 6.23
N LEU A 168 12.02 9.17 7.15
CA LEU A 168 10.67 8.67 6.87
C LEU A 168 9.72 9.84 6.63
N LEU A 169 8.93 9.77 5.56
CA LEU A 169 7.82 10.70 5.36
C LEU A 169 6.71 10.44 6.38
N GLU A 170 6.16 11.52 6.93
CA GLU A 170 4.99 11.47 7.79
C GLU A 170 3.74 11.24 6.94
N LEU A 171 3.40 9.97 6.74
CA LEU A 171 2.25 9.59 5.96
C LEU A 171 0.95 9.95 6.69
N THR A 172 0.00 10.54 5.97
CA THR A 172 -1.32 10.92 6.48
C THR A 172 -2.46 10.09 5.90
N GLY A 173 -2.17 9.31 4.85
CA GLY A 173 -3.13 8.42 4.22
C GLY A 173 -2.70 6.96 4.22
N PRO A 174 -3.45 6.10 3.54
CA PRO A 174 -4.54 6.46 2.63
C PRO A 174 -5.81 6.92 3.36
N SER A 175 -6.72 7.61 2.66
CA SER A 175 -8.02 8.06 3.21
C SER A 175 -9.10 6.98 3.21
N ARG A 176 -8.87 5.92 2.44
CA ARG A 176 -9.68 4.70 2.29
C ARG A 176 -8.80 3.55 1.81
N ALA A 177 -9.24 2.31 1.93
CA ALA A 177 -8.52 1.14 1.43
C ALA A 177 -8.17 1.26 -0.06
N ILE A 178 -6.95 0.85 -0.43
CA ILE A 178 -6.49 0.79 -1.83
C ILE A 178 -6.84 -0.59 -2.38
N LEU A 179 -7.64 -0.64 -3.45
CA LEU A 179 -8.11 -1.87 -4.06
C LEU A 179 -7.13 -2.39 -5.10
N LEU A 180 -6.91 -3.70 -5.09
CA LEU A 180 -6.07 -4.43 -6.05
C LEU A 180 -6.92 -5.21 -7.05
N TRP A 181 -7.93 -4.57 -7.64
CA TRP A 181 -8.68 -5.14 -8.75
C TRP A 181 -7.91 -5.06 -10.07
N ASP A 182 -7.37 -3.88 -10.34
CA ASP A 182 -6.42 -3.61 -11.40
C ASP A 182 -5.10 -3.14 -10.79
N GLU A 183 -4.10 -2.90 -11.63
CA GLU A 183 -2.78 -2.41 -11.21
C GLU A 183 -2.90 -0.99 -10.62
N PRO A 184 -2.68 -0.80 -9.31
CA PRO A 184 -2.65 0.55 -8.77
C PRO A 184 -1.37 1.26 -9.23
N VAL A 185 -1.46 2.57 -9.40
CA VAL A 185 -0.35 3.42 -9.86
C VAL A 185 0.06 4.36 -8.74
N PHE A 186 1.32 4.28 -8.33
CA PHE A 186 1.96 5.26 -7.45
C PHE A 186 2.37 6.49 -8.24
N GLU A 187 2.17 7.66 -7.65
CA GLU A 187 2.68 8.95 -8.14
C GLU A 187 3.48 9.60 -7.02
N ILE A 188 4.73 9.97 -7.32
CA ILE A 188 5.66 10.63 -6.42
C ILE A 188 6.13 11.92 -7.07
N ASP A 189 5.86 13.06 -6.43
CA ASP A 189 6.37 14.38 -6.83
C ASP A 189 6.83 15.09 -5.55
N LEU A 190 8.11 14.91 -5.22
CA LEU A 190 8.74 15.42 -4.01
C LEU A 190 9.86 16.38 -4.39
N LYS A 191 9.91 17.50 -3.66
CA LYS A 191 10.91 18.55 -3.85
C LYS A 191 11.53 18.95 -2.52
N VAL A 192 12.76 19.44 -2.58
CA VAL A 192 13.48 20.01 -1.44
C VAL A 192 13.48 21.52 -1.58
N LYS A 193 12.95 22.20 -0.56
CA LYS A 193 12.95 23.65 -0.48
C LYS A 193 14.37 24.20 -0.43
N THR A 194 14.70 25.11 -1.34
CA THR A 194 16.02 25.75 -1.35
C THR A 194 16.11 26.83 -0.27
N LYS A 195 17.09 26.69 0.63
CA LYS A 195 17.30 27.61 1.76
C LYS A 195 17.54 29.04 1.26
N GLY A 196 16.80 29.99 1.82
CA GLY A 196 16.92 31.41 1.48
C GLY A 196 16.21 31.82 0.19
N SER A 197 15.59 30.88 -0.55
CA SER A 197 14.75 31.22 -1.70
C SER A 197 13.27 31.27 -1.33
N SER A 198 12.59 32.33 -1.78
CA SER A 198 11.13 32.41 -1.76
C SER A 198 10.48 31.79 -3.00
N SER A 199 11.24 31.54 -4.07
CA SER A 199 10.72 30.97 -5.32
C SER A 199 10.72 29.44 -5.26
N SER A 200 9.67 28.83 -5.81
CA SER A 200 9.60 27.37 -6.02
C SER A 200 10.49 26.90 -7.17
N ASP A 201 10.88 27.79 -8.08
CA ASP A 201 11.67 27.45 -9.27
C ASP A 201 13.10 27.05 -8.92
N ASP A 202 13.57 27.48 -7.74
CA ASP A 202 14.89 27.10 -7.21
C ASP A 202 14.85 25.78 -6.42
N ASP A 203 13.67 25.23 -6.15
CA ASP A 203 13.54 24.00 -5.36
C ASP A 203 14.02 22.80 -6.18
N LYS A 204 14.77 21.92 -5.54
CA LYS A 204 15.37 20.75 -6.21
C LYS A 204 14.40 19.57 -6.20
N ILE A 205 14.33 18.83 -7.29
CA ILE A 205 13.59 17.57 -7.33
C ILE A 205 14.28 16.57 -6.42
N LEU A 206 13.53 16.07 -5.44
CA LEU A 206 13.93 14.94 -4.62
C LEU A 206 13.63 13.65 -5.38
N CYS A 207 12.38 13.50 -5.85
CA CYS A 207 11.92 12.35 -6.62
C CYS A 207 10.67 12.79 -7.42
N LEU A 208 10.70 12.59 -8.74
CA LEU A 208 9.55 12.80 -9.62
C LEU A 208 9.39 11.56 -10.49
N ASP A 209 8.45 10.69 -10.13
CA ASP A 209 8.27 9.41 -10.80
C ASP A 209 6.86 8.84 -10.60
N PHE A 210 6.50 7.85 -11.39
CA PHE A 210 5.29 7.05 -11.23
C PHE A 210 5.56 5.60 -11.59
N PHE A 211 4.91 4.66 -10.91
CA PHE A 211 5.03 3.24 -11.25
C PHE A 211 3.74 2.48 -10.96
N GLY A 212 3.45 1.48 -11.79
CA GLY A 212 2.35 0.55 -11.58
C GLY A 212 2.80 -0.65 -10.76
N TYR A 213 1.97 -1.10 -9.83
CA TYR A 213 2.18 -2.36 -9.13
C TYR A 213 1.37 -3.47 -9.81
N ASN A 214 2.06 -4.41 -10.46
CA ASN A 214 1.42 -5.53 -11.17
C ASN A 214 0.91 -6.62 -10.21
N ASN A 215 -0.19 -6.32 -9.52
CA ASN A 215 -0.92 -7.25 -8.65
C ASN A 215 -1.55 -8.42 -9.43
N ILE A 216 -1.91 -8.22 -10.70
CA ILE A 216 -2.67 -9.18 -11.52
C ILE A 216 -1.84 -10.44 -11.83
N SER A 217 -0.53 -10.26 -11.99
CA SER A 217 0.42 -11.35 -12.23
C SER A 217 0.61 -12.25 -11.02
N TYR A 218 0.30 -11.76 -9.80
CA TYR A 218 0.41 -12.55 -8.59
C TYR A 218 -0.72 -13.58 -8.47
N LYS A 219 -0.41 -14.84 -8.77
CA LYS A 219 -1.34 -15.99 -8.64
C LYS A 219 -1.28 -16.71 -7.29
N GLY A 220 -0.52 -16.17 -6.33
CA GLY A 220 -0.40 -16.75 -5.00
C GLY A 220 -1.65 -16.51 -4.14
N ARG A 221 -1.77 -17.29 -3.05
CA ARG A 221 -2.91 -17.23 -2.12
C ARG A 221 -2.57 -16.56 -0.79
N LEU A 222 -1.33 -16.12 -0.62
CA LEU A 222 -0.83 -15.58 0.64
C LEU A 222 -0.62 -14.08 0.51
N SER A 223 -0.87 -13.37 1.59
CA SER A 223 -0.48 -11.97 1.73
C SER A 223 1.06 -11.89 1.84
N TYR A 224 1.67 -10.81 1.34
CA TYR A 224 3.11 -10.62 1.42
C TYR A 224 3.50 -9.14 1.43
N THR A 225 4.68 -8.86 1.97
CA THR A 225 5.30 -7.52 1.92
C THR A 225 6.26 -7.43 0.75
N THR A 226 6.33 -6.26 0.13
CA THR A 226 7.37 -5.92 -0.84
C THR A 226 7.88 -4.50 -0.59
N THR A 227 9.03 -4.23 -1.17
CA THR A 227 9.67 -2.92 -1.16
C THR A 227 9.96 -2.55 -2.61
N GLU A 228 9.54 -1.35 -3.01
CA GLU A 228 9.92 -0.76 -4.29
C GLU A 228 10.93 0.36 -4.05
N GLU A 229 12.02 0.35 -4.80
CA GLU A 229 13.07 1.37 -4.75
C GLU A 229 13.01 2.22 -6.02
N ILE A 230 12.78 3.52 -5.83
CA ILE A 230 12.69 4.51 -6.89
C ILE A 230 13.95 5.36 -6.83
N SER A 231 14.85 5.12 -7.78
CA SER A 231 16.11 5.86 -7.87
C SER A 231 15.96 7.03 -8.84
N SER A 232 16.31 8.21 -8.36
CA SER A 232 16.38 9.45 -9.14
C SER A 232 17.82 9.95 -9.19
N LYS A 233 18.08 10.99 -9.99
CA LYS A 233 19.39 11.63 -10.10
C LYS A 233 19.97 12.05 -8.73
N CYS A 234 19.14 12.54 -7.83
CA CYS A 234 19.58 13.16 -6.57
C CYS A 234 19.28 12.32 -5.32
N SER A 235 18.42 11.32 -5.40
CA SER A 235 18.03 10.51 -4.25
C SER A 235 17.47 9.15 -4.63
N THR A 236 17.40 8.25 -3.65
CA THR A 236 16.61 7.02 -3.72
C THR A 236 15.50 7.07 -2.68
N VAL A 237 14.28 6.79 -3.12
CA VAL A 237 13.08 6.67 -2.29
C VAL A 237 12.65 5.21 -2.24
N GLU A 238 12.44 4.71 -1.03
CA GLU A 238 11.92 3.37 -0.77
C GLU A 238 10.44 3.47 -0.37
N VAL A 239 9.58 2.69 -1.02
CA VAL A 239 8.17 2.54 -0.65
C VAL A 239 7.96 1.10 -0.20
N ARG A 240 7.55 0.92 1.06
CA ARG A 240 7.28 -0.40 1.62
C ARG A 240 5.79 -0.61 1.84
N PHE A 241 5.27 -1.69 1.28
CA PHE A 241 3.84 -2.02 1.35
C PHE A 241 3.58 -3.52 1.38
N ALA A 242 2.35 -3.91 1.66
CA ALA A 242 1.88 -5.29 1.56
C ALA A 242 0.74 -5.42 0.55
N HIS A 243 0.72 -6.54 -0.16
CA HIS A 243 -0.45 -7.06 -0.85
C HIS A 243 -1.16 -8.01 0.12
N LEU A 244 -2.40 -7.67 0.49
CA LEU A 244 -3.22 -8.49 1.37
C LEU A 244 -4.31 -9.18 0.57
N LYS A 245 -4.47 -10.48 0.80
CA LYS A 245 -5.56 -11.28 0.24
C LYS A 245 -6.81 -11.18 1.11
N CYS A 246 -7.98 -11.11 0.48
CA CYS A 246 -9.28 -11.17 1.16
C CYS A 246 -9.33 -10.32 2.44
N SER A 247 -9.06 -9.02 2.34
CA SER A 247 -9.01 -8.11 3.47
C SER A 247 -10.26 -7.23 3.54
N VAL A 248 -10.45 -6.63 4.71
CA VAL A 248 -11.46 -5.62 5.00
C VAL A 248 -10.80 -4.32 5.43
N GLU A 249 -11.49 -3.20 5.23
CA GLU A 249 -11.04 -1.90 5.73
C GLU A 249 -11.31 -1.80 7.24
N ALA A 250 -10.33 -1.30 7.97
CA ALA A 250 -10.43 -0.95 9.38
C ALA A 250 -10.09 0.54 9.56
N THR A 251 -11.09 1.32 9.96
CA THR A 251 -10.90 2.75 10.27
C THR A 251 -10.86 2.95 11.77
N ILE A 252 -9.83 3.64 12.23
CA ILE A 252 -9.48 3.77 13.63
C ILE A 252 -9.70 5.21 14.07
N THR A 253 -10.43 5.38 15.17
CA THR A 253 -10.53 6.66 15.88
C THR A 253 -10.10 6.49 17.33
N ALA A 254 -9.74 7.60 17.96
CA ALA A 254 -9.18 7.62 19.29
C ALA A 254 -9.73 8.83 20.05
N HIS A 255 -10.21 8.64 21.28
CA HIS A 255 -10.79 9.69 22.11
C HIS A 255 -10.27 9.63 23.54
N ILE A 256 -10.02 10.78 24.16
CA ILE A 256 -9.76 10.88 25.60
C ILE A 256 -11.08 10.77 26.35
N SER A 257 -11.42 9.53 26.76
CA SER A 257 -12.63 9.22 27.54
C SER A 257 -12.55 9.68 29.00
N LYS A 258 -11.33 9.82 29.54
CA LYS A 258 -11.07 10.27 30.91
C LYS A 258 -9.68 10.89 31.00
N GLY A 259 -9.52 11.93 31.81
CA GLY A 259 -8.22 12.57 32.05
C GLY A 259 -7.85 13.60 30.98
N SER A 260 -6.58 13.67 30.61
CA SER A 260 -6.05 14.64 29.64
C SER A 260 -5.05 14.01 28.66
N GLY A 261 -4.82 14.66 27.52
CA GLY A 261 -3.81 14.28 26.52
C GLY A 261 -2.36 14.62 26.90
N ASN A 262 -2.08 14.91 28.17
CA ASN A 262 -0.76 15.35 28.66
C ASN A 262 0.25 14.18 28.81
N PHE A 263 0.40 13.40 27.76
CA PHE A 263 1.38 12.33 27.61
C PHE A 263 1.84 12.32 26.15
N SER A 264 3.07 11.85 25.91
CA SER A 264 3.49 11.53 24.56
C SER A 264 3.16 10.08 24.25
N ALA A 265 2.82 9.81 22.98
CA ALA A 265 2.47 8.48 22.52
C ALA A 265 2.98 8.20 21.11
N ARG A 266 3.23 6.92 20.87
CA ARG A 266 3.29 6.30 19.54
C ARG A 266 2.23 5.21 19.48
N LEU A 267 1.25 5.38 18.60
CA LEU A 267 0.20 4.40 18.32
C LEU A 267 0.52 3.65 17.03
N THR A 268 0.39 2.33 17.07
CA THR A 268 0.58 1.47 15.91
C THR A 268 -0.61 0.55 15.69
N ALA A 269 -0.81 0.16 14.43
CA ALA A 269 -1.73 -0.88 13.98
C ALA A 269 -0.92 -1.97 13.29
N CYS A 270 -1.17 -3.23 13.62
CA CYS A 270 -0.50 -4.36 13.00
C CYS A 270 -1.52 -5.41 12.59
N ASN A 271 -1.54 -5.78 11.31
CA ASN A 271 -2.23 -6.98 10.88
C ASN A 271 -1.35 -8.20 11.19
N THR A 272 -1.87 -9.16 11.95
CA THR A 272 -1.15 -10.37 12.34
C THR A 272 -0.70 -11.26 11.16
N SER A 273 -1.33 -11.17 9.97
CA SER A 273 -0.89 -11.96 8.81
C SER A 273 0.39 -11.44 8.16
N ILE A 274 0.74 -10.16 8.41
CA ILE A 274 1.97 -9.54 7.90
C ILE A 274 3.00 -9.33 9.01
N GLY A 275 2.57 -8.91 10.20
CA GLY A 275 3.45 -8.71 11.35
C GLY A 275 4.27 -7.41 11.32
N GLU A 276 3.93 -6.47 10.44
CA GLU A 276 4.55 -5.14 10.36
C GLU A 276 3.60 -4.06 10.87
N ASP A 277 4.16 -3.05 11.55
CA ASP A 277 3.41 -1.98 12.20
C ASP A 277 3.20 -0.80 11.24
N VAL A 278 1.95 -0.38 11.09
CA VAL A 278 1.56 0.93 10.57
C VAL A 278 1.53 1.92 11.72
N VAL A 279 2.19 3.07 11.57
CA VAL A 279 2.15 4.14 12.57
C VAL A 279 0.89 4.98 12.35
N LEU A 280 0.01 5.03 13.36
CA LEU A 280 -1.22 5.82 13.34
C LEU A 280 -1.01 7.23 13.91
N LEU A 281 -0.09 7.34 14.88
CA LEU A 281 0.30 8.57 15.55
C LEU A 281 1.72 8.39 16.10
N ASP A 282 2.60 9.37 15.86
CA ASP A 282 3.85 9.53 16.60
C ASP A 282 4.00 10.99 17.04
N THR A 283 3.82 11.23 18.35
CA THR A 283 3.92 12.58 18.95
C THR A 283 5.37 13.07 19.08
N ARG A 284 6.38 12.21 18.88
CA ARG A 284 7.81 12.57 19.00
C ARG A 284 8.15 13.28 20.32
N GLY A 285 7.53 12.85 21.41
CA GLY A 285 7.76 13.39 22.76
C GLY A 285 6.85 14.57 23.13
N GLN A 286 6.07 15.12 22.20
CA GLN A 286 5.06 16.14 22.49
C GLN A 286 3.81 15.52 23.12
N ALA A 287 2.99 16.36 23.76
CA ALA A 287 1.68 15.93 24.23
C ALA A 287 0.78 15.53 23.06
N VAL A 288 -0.12 14.58 23.29
CA VAL A 288 -1.15 14.21 22.30
C VAL A 288 -2.06 15.41 22.04
N SER A 289 -2.23 15.75 20.76
CA SER A 289 -3.19 16.77 20.31
C SER A 289 -4.61 16.24 20.42
N VAL A 290 -5.44 16.94 21.19
CA VAL A 290 -6.84 16.59 21.45
C VAL A 290 -7.72 17.78 21.08
N ASP A 291 -8.80 17.52 20.35
CA ASP A 291 -9.77 18.55 20.00
C ASP A 291 -10.78 18.84 21.14
N LYS A 292 -11.80 19.67 20.85
CA LYS A 292 -12.81 20.06 21.84
C LYS A 292 -13.75 18.93 22.25
N ASP A 293 -13.93 17.94 21.38
CA ASP A 293 -14.81 16.79 21.60
C ASP A 293 -14.04 15.60 22.23
N GLY A 294 -12.75 15.79 22.49
CA GLY A 294 -11.88 14.80 23.08
C GLY A 294 -11.26 13.85 22.05
N GLU A 295 -11.47 14.07 20.75
CA GLU A 295 -10.85 13.27 19.69
C GLU A 295 -9.35 13.56 19.61
N VAL A 296 -8.58 12.48 19.52
CA VAL A 296 -7.15 12.54 19.28
C VAL A 296 -6.88 12.61 17.79
N THR A 297 -6.11 13.60 17.37
CA THR A 297 -5.72 13.75 15.97
C THR A 297 -4.70 12.68 15.59
N LEU A 298 -5.16 11.58 15.00
CA LEU A 298 -4.30 10.58 14.37
C LEU A 298 -3.74 11.10 13.03
N GLN A 299 -2.49 10.75 12.73
CA GLN A 299 -1.86 10.98 11.43
C GLN A 299 -2.49 10.08 10.37
N ARG A 300 -2.70 8.80 10.69
CA ARG A 300 -3.37 7.82 9.83
C ARG A 300 -4.50 7.14 10.58
N ARG A 301 -5.58 6.87 9.86
CA ARG A 301 -6.80 6.27 10.44
C ARG A 301 -7.20 4.98 9.74
N VAL A 302 -6.81 4.78 8.47
CA VAL A 302 -7.22 3.62 7.69
C VAL A 302 -6.07 2.63 7.57
N VAL A 303 -6.38 1.37 7.89
CA VAL A 303 -5.55 0.19 7.63
C VAL A 303 -6.43 -0.92 7.04
N VAL A 304 -5.82 -1.94 6.47
CA VAL A 304 -6.52 -3.12 5.93
C VAL A 304 -6.10 -4.39 6.66
N VAL A 305 -7.07 -5.25 6.93
CA VAL A 305 -6.88 -6.44 7.76
C VAL A 305 -7.46 -7.64 7.03
N GLU A 306 -6.65 -8.68 6.87
CA GLU A 306 -7.10 -9.94 6.28
C GLU A 306 -8.25 -10.54 7.09
N GLU A 307 -9.30 -11.04 6.43
CA GLU A 307 -10.58 -11.44 7.06
C GLU A 307 -10.41 -12.43 8.22
N ARG A 308 -9.38 -13.28 8.18
CA ARG A 308 -9.09 -14.30 9.20
C ARG A 308 -7.97 -13.90 10.17
N ALA A 309 -7.49 -12.67 10.06
CA ALA A 309 -6.44 -12.13 10.89
C ALA A 309 -7.00 -11.19 11.96
N LYS A 310 -6.10 -10.72 12.83
CA LYS A 310 -6.42 -9.72 13.86
C LYS A 310 -5.72 -8.42 13.55
N LEU A 311 -6.41 -7.33 13.89
CA LEU A 311 -5.78 -6.04 14.06
C LEU A 311 -5.26 -5.92 15.49
N ILE A 312 -3.95 -5.79 15.65
CA ILE A 312 -3.33 -5.46 16.93
C ILE A 312 -3.10 -3.96 16.98
N LEU A 313 -3.77 -3.26 17.90
CA LEU A 313 -3.43 -1.89 18.23
C LEU A 313 -2.40 -1.90 19.35
N GLY A 314 -1.32 -1.14 19.15
CA GLY A 314 -0.25 -0.94 20.12
C GLY A 314 -0.14 0.52 20.53
N ILE A 315 0.20 0.75 21.80
CA ILE A 315 0.59 2.07 22.30
C ILE A 315 1.91 1.97 23.05
N LYS A 316 2.81 2.90 22.77
CA LYS A 316 3.95 3.25 23.62
C LYS A 316 3.73 4.67 24.11
N ALA A 317 3.51 4.85 25.40
CA ALA A 317 3.23 6.15 26.00
C ALA A 317 4.27 6.52 27.05
N GLN A 318 4.55 7.81 27.20
CA GLN A 318 5.42 8.35 28.23
C GLN A 318 4.70 9.47 28.99
N LEU A 319 4.68 9.35 30.32
CA LEU A 319 4.07 10.31 31.22
C LEU A 319 5.16 11.02 32.03
N GLY A 320 5.03 12.34 32.15
CA GLY A 320 5.95 13.19 32.91
C GLY A 320 7.18 13.59 32.10
N ASP A 321 7.86 14.62 32.58
CA ASP A 321 9.05 15.18 31.93
C ASP A 321 10.32 14.47 32.42
N ALA A 322 11.37 14.42 31.59
CA ALA A 322 12.60 13.69 31.91
C ALA A 322 13.25 14.12 33.25
N VAL A 323 12.95 15.35 33.69
CA VAL A 323 13.45 15.96 34.93
C VAL A 323 12.78 15.41 36.20
N ASN A 324 11.50 15.02 36.14
CA ASN A 324 10.72 14.61 37.32
C ASN A 324 10.47 13.10 37.41
N GLY A 325 11.13 12.33 36.55
CA GLY A 325 10.90 10.90 36.39
C GLY A 325 9.80 10.61 35.36
N SER A 326 10.15 9.86 34.32
CA SER A 326 9.19 9.50 33.28
C SER A 326 8.70 8.06 33.46
N THR A 327 7.39 7.86 33.38
CA THR A 327 6.80 6.52 33.36
C THR A 327 6.57 6.12 31.92
N LYS A 328 7.20 5.03 31.47
CA LYS A 328 6.96 4.45 30.15
C LYS A 328 5.94 3.32 30.26
N LEU A 329 4.99 3.31 29.34
CA LEU A 329 3.96 2.29 29.24
C LEU A 329 3.95 1.71 27.82
N GLU A 330 3.91 0.39 27.73
CA GLU A 330 3.64 -0.31 26.47
C GLU A 330 2.47 -1.27 26.66
N LYS A 331 1.47 -1.16 25.79
CA LYS A 331 0.28 -2.04 25.80
C LYS A 331 -0.12 -2.37 24.37
N LYS A 332 -0.71 -3.55 24.21
CA LYS A 332 -1.31 -4.01 22.95
C LYS A 332 -2.66 -4.67 23.21
N PHE A 333 -3.60 -4.55 22.28
CA PHE A 333 -4.82 -5.34 22.26
C PHE A 333 -5.22 -5.70 20.83
N GLY A 334 -5.88 -6.83 20.67
CA GLY A 334 -6.25 -7.38 19.38
C GLY A 334 -7.76 -7.38 19.15
N PHE A 335 -8.15 -7.13 17.91
CA PHE A 335 -9.52 -7.29 17.42
C PHE A 335 -9.54 -8.28 16.26
N GLU A 336 -10.46 -9.22 16.29
CA GLU A 336 -10.78 -10.05 15.11
C GLU A 336 -11.34 -9.14 14.01
N ALA A 337 -10.90 -9.36 12.77
CA ALA A 337 -11.49 -8.70 11.62
C ALA A 337 -12.99 -9.04 11.51
N LYS A 338 -13.78 -8.06 11.05
CA LYS A 338 -15.22 -8.20 10.84
C LYS A 338 -15.63 -7.61 9.50
N SER A 339 -16.78 -8.02 9.02
CA SER A 339 -17.36 -7.47 7.79
C SER A 339 -17.94 -6.06 7.98
N ALA A 340 -18.43 -5.73 9.17
CA ALA A 340 -19.08 -4.45 9.47
C ALA A 340 -19.05 -4.17 10.97
N LEU A 341 -19.68 -3.06 11.37
CA LEU A 341 -19.83 -2.60 12.76
C LEU A 341 -18.52 -2.16 13.42
N ARG A 342 -18.61 -1.81 14.70
CA ARG A 342 -17.51 -1.29 15.50
C ARG A 342 -17.05 -2.25 16.58
N ASN A 343 -15.76 -2.20 16.86
CA ASN A 343 -15.15 -2.70 18.07
C ASN A 343 -14.58 -1.55 18.87
N GLU A 344 -14.54 -1.71 20.18
CA GLU A 344 -14.01 -0.71 21.10
C GLU A 344 -12.94 -1.31 22.00
N GLY A 345 -11.92 -0.53 22.33
CA GLY A 345 -10.85 -0.89 23.26
C GLY A 345 -10.39 0.32 24.05
N TYR A 346 -9.67 0.11 25.15
CA TYR A 346 -9.24 1.18 26.03
C TYR A 346 -7.77 1.01 26.42
N PHE A 347 -6.97 2.06 26.24
CA PHE A 347 -5.64 2.17 26.83
C PHE A 347 -5.70 3.07 28.06
N HIS A 348 -5.44 2.50 29.23
CA HIS A 348 -5.27 3.27 30.48
C HIS A 348 -3.81 3.69 30.65
N ILE A 349 -3.58 5.00 30.72
CA ILE A 349 -2.27 5.67 30.71
C ILE A 349 -2.23 6.62 31.92
N GLY A 350 -1.71 6.13 33.05
CA GLY A 350 -1.79 6.87 34.31
C GLY A 350 -3.24 7.13 34.72
N SER A 351 -3.61 8.41 34.87
CA SER A 351 -4.98 8.85 35.15
C SER A 351 -5.85 9.04 33.89
N SER A 352 -5.24 8.99 32.70
CA SER A 352 -5.92 9.16 31.42
C SER A 352 -6.38 7.82 30.84
N SER A 353 -7.48 7.87 30.08
CA SER A 353 -8.04 6.71 29.38
C SER A 353 -8.31 7.06 27.93
N LEU A 354 -7.58 6.40 27.03
CA LEU A 354 -7.75 6.54 25.59
C LEU A 354 -8.69 5.45 25.10
N HIS A 355 -9.88 5.85 24.64
CA HIS A 355 -10.87 5.01 24.00
C HIS A 355 -10.54 4.90 22.51
N MET A 356 -10.35 3.68 22.05
CA MET A 356 -10.09 3.36 20.65
C MET A 356 -11.33 2.72 20.05
N VAL A 357 -11.71 3.16 18.87
CA VAL A 357 -12.80 2.57 18.09
C VAL A 357 -12.23 2.07 16.77
N VAL A 358 -12.57 0.85 16.40
CA VAL A 358 -12.25 0.26 15.09
C VAL A 358 -13.57 0.01 14.37
N ALA A 359 -13.79 0.75 13.29
CA ALA A 359 -14.91 0.60 12.40
C ALA A 359 -14.52 -0.27 11.20
N TRP A 360 -15.20 -1.41 11.07
CA TRP A 360 -14.94 -2.38 10.01
C TRP A 360 -15.83 -2.12 8.81
N SER A 361 -15.29 -2.24 7.60
CA SER A 361 -16.07 -2.10 6.37
C SER A 361 -15.62 -3.11 5.33
N LEU A 362 -16.59 -3.85 4.77
CA LEU A 362 -16.39 -4.53 3.49
C LEU A 362 -16.09 -3.51 2.39
N LEU A 363 -15.53 -4.04 1.30
CA LEU A 363 -15.14 -3.30 0.12
C LEU A 363 -16.22 -3.48 -0.96
N PRO A 364 -16.42 -2.46 -1.82
CA PRO A 364 -17.56 -2.36 -2.74
C PRO A 364 -17.57 -3.40 -3.86
#